data_AF-A0A0L0VKR7-F1
#
_entry.id   AF-A0A0L0VKR7-F1
#
_cell.length_a   1.000
_cell.length_b   1.000
_cell.length_c   1.000
_cell.angle_alpha   90.00
_cell.angle_beta   90.00
_cell.angle_gamma   90.00
#
_symmetry.space_group_name_H-M   'P 1'
#
loop_
_entity.id
_entity.type
_entity.pdbx_description
1 polymer ?
#
loop_
_entity_poly.entity_id
_entity_poly.type
_entity_poly.pdbx_seq_one_letter_code
_entity_poly.pdbx_strand_id
1 'polypeptide(L)'
;MKTNQELRALPEVRSRKEAKNPLGLYLPFSQRAEHCQLHKAELTTIPDGIKQGWPTHIEFNKLHSRIKRYQEYLEGIRLRRVPSLFFDQALDQYRVLGPRKARGFTNDFATFQVEQPGYYGMQGLKHIIQALNDMFKPSVDVQLAPPLNNEFFLQKALVPEVARCLIAEDLGLSVSDERVMFVLEDSRLFGSIVFPNTDQE
;
A
#
# COMPACT_ATOMS: atom_id res chain seq x y z
N MET A 1 17.89 -12.27 6.06
CA MET A 1 18.14 -11.85 4.67
C MET A 1 19.03 -12.89 4.03
N LYS A 2 18.70 -13.40 2.84
CA LYS A 2 19.57 -14.39 2.20
C LYS A 2 20.85 -13.72 1.73
N THR A 3 21.92 -13.85 2.50
CA THR A 3 23.26 -13.47 2.08
C THR A 3 23.60 -14.08 0.71
N ASN A 4 24.56 -13.50 -0.02
CA ASN A 4 25.08 -14.14 -1.25
C ASN A 4 25.48 -15.62 -1.01
N GLN A 5 25.84 -15.95 0.23
CA GLN A 5 26.14 -17.30 0.70
C GLN A 5 24.87 -18.17 0.83
N GLU A 6 23.78 -17.66 1.36
CA GLU A 6 22.48 -18.34 1.41
C GLU A 6 21.85 -18.53 0.03
N LEU A 7 22.01 -17.57 -0.88
CA LEU A 7 21.56 -17.72 -2.28
C LEU A 7 22.33 -18.80 -3.01
N ARG A 8 23.62 -18.98 -2.73
CA ARG A 8 24.44 -20.07 -3.28
C ARG A 8 24.06 -21.45 -2.73
N ALA A 9 23.45 -21.49 -1.55
CA ALA A 9 23.05 -22.72 -0.88
C ALA A 9 21.67 -23.25 -1.33
N LEU A 10 20.94 -22.53 -2.20
CA LEU A 10 19.64 -23.01 -2.68
C LEU A 10 19.82 -24.23 -3.61
N PRO A 11 18.98 -25.27 -3.47
CA PRO A 11 19.10 -26.51 -4.23
C PRO A 11 18.89 -26.33 -5.75
N GLU A 12 18.23 -25.23 -6.15
CA GLU A 12 17.95 -24.91 -7.55
C GLU A 12 19.10 -24.17 -8.23
N VAL A 13 20.09 -23.70 -7.46
CA VAL A 13 21.26 -23.00 -8.00
C VAL A 13 22.17 -24.00 -8.69
N ARG A 14 22.51 -23.71 -9.94
CA ARG A 14 23.38 -24.58 -10.75
C ARG A 14 24.52 -23.77 -11.34
N SER A 15 25.67 -24.42 -11.53
CA SER A 15 26.74 -23.82 -12.33
C SER A 15 26.28 -23.65 -13.78
N ARG A 16 26.54 -22.46 -14.35
CA ARG A 16 26.15 -22.16 -15.73
C ARG A 16 27.18 -22.79 -16.68
N LYS A 17 26.83 -23.97 -17.22
CA LYS A 17 27.71 -24.83 -18.05
C LYS A 17 28.38 -24.14 -19.25
N GLU A 18 27.85 -23.02 -19.74
CA GLU A 18 28.35 -22.28 -20.91
C GLU A 18 28.75 -20.82 -20.58
N ALA A 19 28.97 -20.50 -19.31
CA ALA A 19 29.38 -19.14 -18.95
C ALA A 19 30.86 -18.90 -19.26
N LYS A 20 31.17 -17.78 -19.92
CA LYS A 20 32.54 -17.22 -20.00
C LYS A 20 33.15 -16.98 -18.61
N ASN A 21 32.31 -16.89 -17.58
CA ASN A 21 32.71 -16.82 -16.18
C ASN A 21 32.50 -18.18 -15.49
N PRO A 22 33.57 -18.89 -15.08
CA PRO A 22 33.48 -20.20 -14.44
C PRO A 22 32.81 -20.17 -13.05
N LEU A 23 32.67 -18.98 -12.45
CA LEU A 23 31.95 -18.75 -11.19
C LEU A 23 30.48 -18.34 -11.41
N GLY A 24 30.03 -18.29 -12.67
CA GLY A 24 28.67 -17.90 -13.02
C GLY A 24 27.64 -18.92 -12.54
N LEU A 25 26.76 -18.50 -11.64
CA LEU A 25 25.66 -19.32 -11.14
C LEU A 25 24.36 -18.95 -11.85
N TYR A 26 23.55 -19.97 -12.12
CA TYR A 26 22.19 -19.83 -12.61
C TYR A 26 21.22 -19.92 -11.44
N LEU A 27 20.42 -18.86 -11.26
CA LEU A 27 19.22 -18.83 -10.45
C LEU A 27 17.98 -18.80 -11.37
N PRO A 28 16.86 -19.45 -11.01
CA PRO A 28 15.58 -19.28 -11.68
C PRO A 28 15.20 -17.79 -11.82
N PHE A 29 14.43 -17.45 -12.86
CA PHE A 29 14.10 -16.06 -13.17
C PHE A 29 13.43 -15.33 -12.00
N SER A 30 12.46 -15.98 -11.33
CA SER A 30 11.75 -15.40 -10.17
C SER A 30 12.71 -15.00 -9.04
N GLN A 31 13.60 -15.90 -8.62
CA GLN A 31 14.57 -15.65 -7.56
C GLN A 31 15.59 -14.58 -7.95
N ARG A 32 15.99 -14.55 -9.22
CA ARG A 32 16.89 -13.51 -9.75
C ARG A 32 16.20 -12.15 -9.75
N ALA A 33 14.95 -12.08 -10.17
CA ALA A 33 14.16 -10.86 -10.18
C ALA A 33 13.97 -10.33 -8.74
N GLU A 34 13.63 -11.20 -7.79
CA GLU A 34 13.51 -10.88 -6.37
C GLU A 34 14.83 -10.33 -5.81
N HIS A 35 15.95 -11.01 -6.07
CA HIS A 35 17.27 -10.53 -5.63
C HIS A 35 17.63 -9.17 -6.25
N CYS A 36 17.36 -8.94 -7.54
CA CYS A 36 17.58 -7.65 -8.19
C CYS A 36 16.70 -6.54 -7.57
N GLN A 37 15.45 -6.85 -7.24
CA GLN A 37 14.53 -5.90 -6.59
C GLN A 37 15.01 -5.55 -5.19
N LEU A 38 15.41 -6.54 -4.38
CA LEU A 38 15.98 -6.32 -3.04
C LEU A 38 17.28 -5.51 -3.10
N HIS A 39 18.18 -5.84 -4.03
CA HIS A 39 19.43 -5.11 -4.20
C HIS A 39 19.19 -3.64 -4.57
N LYS A 40 18.24 -3.37 -5.47
CA LYS A 40 17.84 -1.99 -5.79
C LYS A 40 17.21 -1.29 -4.59
N ALA A 41 16.37 -1.99 -3.84
CA ALA A 41 15.74 -1.47 -2.64
C ALA A 41 16.78 -1.00 -1.60
N GLU A 42 17.80 -1.81 -1.33
CA GLU A 42 18.87 -1.52 -0.37
C GLU A 42 19.80 -0.39 -0.84
N LEU A 43 20.15 -0.36 -2.13
CA LEU A 43 21.09 0.62 -2.66
C LEU A 43 20.48 1.99 -2.91
N THR A 44 19.21 2.04 -3.33
CA THR A 44 18.59 3.29 -3.77
C THR A 44 17.36 3.63 -2.95
N THR A 45 16.36 2.74 -2.91
CA THR A 45 15.03 3.13 -2.42
C THR A 45 15.01 3.42 -0.92
N ILE A 46 15.63 2.59 -0.10
CA ILE A 46 15.68 2.79 1.35
C ILE A 46 16.53 4.03 1.69
N PRO A 47 17.78 4.19 1.17
CA PRO A 47 18.57 5.39 1.42
C PRO A 47 17.89 6.69 0.97
N ASP A 48 17.25 6.69 -0.20
CA ASP A 48 16.54 7.87 -0.72
C ASP A 48 15.36 8.23 0.18
N GLY A 49 14.56 7.24 0.63
CA GLY A 49 13.46 7.48 1.56
C GLY A 49 13.93 8.04 2.91
N ILE A 50 15.04 7.53 3.45
CA ILE A 50 15.67 8.07 4.66
C ILE A 50 16.11 9.53 4.45
N LYS A 51 16.71 9.84 3.29
CA LYS A 51 17.11 11.20 2.94
C LYS A 51 15.92 12.16 2.82
N GLN A 52 14.76 11.66 2.37
CA GLN A 52 13.49 12.40 2.36
C GLN A 52 12.85 12.51 3.75
N GLY A 53 13.39 11.83 4.76
CA GLY A 53 12.87 11.83 6.14
C GLY A 53 11.70 10.88 6.37
N TRP A 54 11.46 9.90 5.50
CA TRP A 54 10.41 8.91 5.70
C TRP A 54 10.75 7.94 6.84
N PRO A 55 9.76 7.53 7.65
CA PRO A 55 10.01 6.75 8.86
C PRO A 55 10.49 5.34 8.52
N THR A 56 11.55 4.89 9.20
CA THR A 56 12.00 3.48 9.18
C THR A 56 11.41 2.66 10.32
N HIS A 57 10.67 3.30 11.23
CA HIS A 57 9.96 2.67 12.33
C HIS A 57 8.62 3.37 12.56
N ILE A 58 7.53 2.61 12.59
CA ILE A 58 6.16 3.10 12.84
C ILE A 58 5.56 2.31 14.00
N GLU A 59 4.99 3.01 14.97
CA GLU A 59 4.25 2.41 16.10
C GLU A 59 2.85 1.98 15.65
N PHE A 60 2.75 0.88 14.89
CA PHE A 60 1.48 0.41 14.32
C PHE A 60 0.40 0.08 15.36
N ASN A 61 0.81 -0.29 16.58
CA ASN A 61 -0.10 -0.51 17.72
C ASN A 61 -0.90 0.75 18.09
N LYS A 62 -0.36 1.95 17.86
CA LYS A 62 -1.05 3.21 18.11
C LYS A 62 -1.88 3.68 16.91
N LEU A 63 -1.68 3.10 15.72
CA LEU A 63 -2.28 3.59 14.49
C LEU A 63 -3.81 3.58 14.54
N HIS A 64 -4.41 2.54 15.13
CA HIS A 64 -5.86 2.45 15.28
C HIS A 64 -6.45 3.65 16.06
N SER A 65 -5.78 4.09 17.13
CA SER A 65 -6.20 5.26 17.91
C SER A 65 -6.05 6.57 17.12
N ARG A 66 -5.01 6.67 16.27
CA ARG A 66 -4.78 7.82 15.40
C ARG A 66 -5.89 7.95 14.36
N ILE A 67 -6.22 6.82 13.71
CA ILE A 67 -7.24 6.75 12.66
C ILE A 67 -8.63 7.12 13.20
N LYS A 68 -8.97 6.68 14.41
CA LYS A 68 -10.26 7.02 15.06
C LYS A 68 -10.50 8.51 15.20
N ARG A 69 -9.45 9.33 15.31
CA ARG A 69 -9.60 10.80 15.38
C ARG A 69 -10.15 11.40 14.08
N TYR A 70 -10.04 10.68 12.96
CA TYR A 70 -10.58 11.11 11.68
C TYR A 70 -12.00 10.58 11.42
N GLN A 71 -12.64 9.93 12.39
CA GLN A 71 -13.96 9.30 12.18
C GLN A 71 -15.02 10.28 11.65
N GLU A 72 -15.14 11.48 12.24
CA GLU A 72 -16.11 12.49 11.77
C GLU A 72 -15.80 12.97 10.35
N TYR A 73 -14.51 13.14 10.03
CA TYR A 73 -14.05 13.53 8.70
C TYR A 73 -14.41 12.47 7.64
N LEU A 74 -14.10 11.20 7.93
CA LEU A 74 -14.36 10.06 7.05
C LEU A 74 -15.88 9.82 6.88
N GLU A 75 -16.67 10.01 7.94
CA GLU A 75 -18.13 9.97 7.87
C GLU A 75 -18.68 11.12 7.01
N GLY A 76 -18.06 12.29 7.10
CA GLY A 76 -18.33 13.42 6.21
C GLY A 76 -18.12 13.07 4.73
N ILE A 77 -17.06 12.34 4.39
CA ILE A 77 -16.80 11.83 3.03
C ILE A 77 -17.89 10.82 2.63
N ARG A 78 -18.18 9.84 3.51
CA ARG A 78 -19.21 8.81 3.27
C ARG A 78 -20.58 9.42 2.96
N LEU A 79 -20.95 10.47 3.70
CA LEU A 79 -22.20 11.21 3.55
C LEU A 79 -22.15 12.31 2.47
N ARG A 80 -21.06 12.40 1.69
CA ARG A 80 -20.87 13.41 0.62
C ARG A 80 -20.92 14.86 1.10
N ARG A 81 -20.66 15.10 2.39
CA ARG A 81 -20.56 16.44 3.00
C ARG A 81 -19.15 17.02 2.85
N VAL A 82 -18.16 16.15 2.72
CA VAL A 82 -16.76 16.50 2.53
C VAL A 82 -16.30 15.98 1.15
N PRO A 83 -15.67 16.83 0.32
CA PRO A 83 -15.13 16.39 -0.97
C PRO A 83 -13.94 15.45 -0.77
N SER A 84 -13.81 14.46 -1.66
CA SER A 84 -12.73 13.49 -1.65
C SER A 84 -12.37 13.12 -3.08
N LEU A 85 -11.13 13.44 -3.48
CA LEU A 85 -10.61 13.09 -4.79
C LEU A 85 -10.67 11.58 -5.03
N PHE A 86 -10.27 10.78 -4.04
CA PHE A 86 -10.31 9.33 -4.12
C PHE A 86 -11.74 8.80 -4.25
N PHE A 87 -12.70 9.41 -3.53
CA PHE A 87 -14.09 8.99 -3.63
C PHE A 87 -14.70 9.33 -5.00
N ASP A 88 -14.35 10.47 -5.57
CA ASP A 88 -14.81 10.87 -6.91
C ASP A 88 -14.19 9.96 -7.98
N GLN A 89 -12.88 9.70 -7.90
CA GLN A 89 -12.20 8.74 -8.77
C GLN A 89 -12.82 7.34 -8.69
N ALA A 90 -13.14 6.86 -7.49
CA ALA A 90 -13.76 5.55 -7.30
C ALA A 90 -15.15 5.47 -7.93
N LEU A 91 -15.96 6.54 -7.83
CA LEU A 91 -17.25 6.61 -8.52
C LEU A 91 -17.11 6.63 -10.03
N ASP A 92 -16.17 7.42 -10.56
CA ASP A 92 -15.99 7.54 -12.00
C ASP A 92 -15.47 6.23 -12.60
N GLN A 93 -14.54 5.55 -11.93
CA GLN A 93 -14.12 4.20 -12.31
C GLN A 93 -15.30 3.22 -12.35
N TYR A 94 -16.17 3.27 -11.33
CA TYR A 94 -17.35 2.43 -11.31
C TYR A 94 -18.31 2.73 -12.46
N ARG A 95 -18.55 4.01 -12.76
CA ARG A 95 -19.41 4.45 -13.85
C ARG A 95 -18.89 3.99 -15.21
N VAL A 96 -17.59 4.13 -15.46
CA VAL A 96 -16.95 3.81 -16.74
C VAL A 96 -16.88 2.29 -16.97
N LEU A 97 -16.46 1.52 -15.96
CA LEU A 97 -16.23 0.08 -16.12
C LEU A 97 -17.49 -0.75 -15.89
N GLY A 98 -18.46 -0.21 -15.17
CA GLY A 98 -19.63 -0.93 -14.68
C GLY A 98 -19.33 -1.87 -13.50
N PRO A 99 -20.36 -2.35 -12.79
CA PRO A 99 -20.22 -3.02 -11.49
C PRO A 99 -19.30 -4.25 -11.51
N ARG A 100 -19.42 -5.09 -12.54
CA ARG A 100 -18.69 -6.36 -12.63
C ARG A 100 -17.21 -6.17 -12.94
N LYS A 101 -16.85 -5.22 -13.79
CA LYS A 101 -15.44 -4.99 -14.16
C LYS A 101 -14.72 -4.12 -13.14
N ALA A 102 -15.40 -3.13 -12.55
CA ALA A 102 -14.82 -2.30 -11.50
C ALA A 102 -14.39 -3.11 -10.27
N ARG A 103 -15.14 -4.17 -9.94
CA ARG A 103 -14.85 -5.11 -8.84
C ARG A 103 -14.07 -6.35 -9.28
N GLY A 104 -13.64 -6.40 -10.54
CA GLY A 104 -12.94 -7.54 -11.09
C GLY A 104 -11.47 -7.51 -10.70
N PHE A 105 -10.89 -8.69 -10.48
CA PHE A 105 -9.47 -8.89 -10.18
C PHE A 105 -8.53 -8.09 -11.11
N THR A 106 -8.88 -7.96 -12.39
CA THR A 106 -8.12 -7.18 -13.37
C THR A 106 -8.06 -5.68 -13.04
N ASN A 107 -9.15 -5.10 -12.56
CA ASN A 107 -9.20 -3.69 -12.17
C ASN A 107 -8.52 -3.48 -10.81
N ASP A 108 -8.69 -4.42 -9.89
CA ASP A 108 -7.98 -4.38 -8.61
C ASP A 108 -6.47 -4.42 -8.83
N PHE A 109 -5.97 -5.31 -9.70
CA PHE A 109 -4.56 -5.33 -10.05
C PHE A 109 -4.08 -4.02 -10.72
N ALA A 110 -4.90 -3.42 -11.58
CA ALA A 110 -4.56 -2.17 -12.27
C ALA A 110 -4.57 -0.93 -11.34
N THR A 111 -5.39 -0.96 -10.28
CA THR A 111 -5.56 0.16 -9.33
C THR A 111 -4.86 -0.05 -7.99
N PHE A 112 -4.31 -1.24 -7.74
CA PHE A 112 -3.65 -1.62 -6.48
C PHE A 112 -2.58 -0.63 -6.02
N GLN A 113 -1.82 -0.06 -6.97
CA GLN A 113 -0.79 0.92 -6.64
C GLN A 113 -1.38 2.22 -6.05
N VAL A 114 -2.60 2.60 -6.43
CA VAL A 114 -3.28 3.81 -5.90
C VAL A 114 -3.71 3.60 -4.45
N GLU A 115 -4.04 2.37 -4.08
CA GLU A 115 -4.55 1.99 -2.76
C GLU A 115 -3.45 1.79 -1.71
N GLN A 116 -2.18 1.83 -2.11
CA GLN A 116 -1.08 1.68 -1.17
C GLN A 116 -0.93 2.94 -0.30
N PRO A 117 -0.78 2.78 1.02
CA PRO A 117 -0.80 3.91 1.97
C PRO A 117 0.54 4.66 2.07
N GLY A 118 1.28 4.77 0.96
CA GLY A 118 2.61 5.40 0.95
C GLY A 118 3.63 4.65 1.82
N TYR A 119 4.46 5.40 2.56
CA TYR A 119 5.50 4.84 3.44
C TYR A 119 4.96 3.96 4.56
N TYR A 120 3.64 3.94 4.81
CA TYR A 120 3.04 3.02 5.78
C TYR A 120 3.06 1.56 5.32
N GLY A 121 3.23 1.33 4.01
CA GLY A 121 3.39 -0.02 3.44
C GLY A 121 2.19 -0.94 3.67
N MET A 122 2.44 -2.24 3.54
CA MET A 122 1.39 -3.26 3.68
C MET A 122 0.98 -3.48 5.13
N GLN A 123 1.89 -3.34 6.10
CA GLN A 123 1.51 -3.40 7.51
C GLN A 123 0.55 -2.27 7.87
N GLY A 124 0.84 -1.05 7.44
CA GLY A 124 -0.07 0.08 7.65
C GLY A 124 -1.41 -0.13 6.99
N LEU A 125 -1.45 -0.66 5.76
CA LEU A 125 -2.69 -1.01 5.07
C LEU A 125 -3.56 -1.94 5.91
N LYS A 126 -2.98 -3.01 6.47
CA LYS A 126 -3.69 -3.97 7.35
C LYS A 126 -4.31 -3.26 8.56
N HIS A 127 -3.55 -2.40 9.24
CA HIS A 127 -4.05 -1.65 10.38
C HIS A 127 -5.13 -0.62 10.01
N ILE A 128 -5.01 0.02 8.84
CA ILE A 128 -6.00 0.96 8.31
C ILE A 128 -7.32 0.24 8.02
N ILE A 129 -7.27 -0.86 7.27
CA ILE A 129 -8.45 -1.65 6.93
C ILE A 129 -9.14 -2.15 8.20
N GLN A 130 -8.38 -2.68 9.17
CA GLN A 130 -8.93 -3.13 10.44
C GLN A 130 -9.65 -1.99 11.18
N ALA A 131 -9.02 -0.82 11.29
CA ALA A 131 -9.63 0.33 11.95
C ALA A 131 -10.89 0.82 11.24
N LEU A 132 -10.86 0.88 9.91
CA LEU A 132 -12.02 1.26 9.09
C LEU A 132 -13.17 0.28 9.25
N ASN A 133 -12.91 -1.03 9.24
CA ASN A 133 -13.93 -2.06 9.46
C ASN A 133 -14.55 -1.97 10.87
N ASP A 134 -13.76 -1.63 11.89
CA ASP A 134 -14.26 -1.46 13.24
C ASP A 134 -15.14 -0.20 13.38
N MET A 135 -14.82 0.88 12.67
CA MET A 135 -15.60 2.13 12.67
C MET A 135 -16.87 2.03 11.81
N PHE A 136 -16.77 1.40 10.64
CA PHE A 136 -17.82 1.34 9.62
C PHE A 136 -18.34 -0.08 9.44
N LYS A 137 -18.53 -0.81 10.55
CA LYS A 137 -18.95 -2.21 10.53
C LYS A 137 -20.09 -2.43 9.54
N PRO A 138 -19.95 -3.36 8.57
CA PRO A 138 -21.00 -3.63 7.61
C PRO A 138 -22.22 -4.19 8.35
N SER A 139 -23.24 -3.36 8.53
CA SER A 139 -24.54 -3.79 9.05
C SER A 139 -25.35 -4.46 7.94
N VAL A 140 -25.94 -5.61 8.22
CA VAL A 140 -26.78 -6.36 7.28
C VAL A 140 -27.97 -5.53 6.76
N ASP A 141 -28.45 -4.57 7.56
CA ASP A 141 -29.60 -3.71 7.25
C ASP A 141 -29.27 -2.47 6.40
N VAL A 142 -27.98 -2.12 6.23
CA VAL A 142 -27.57 -0.98 5.39
C VAL A 142 -26.95 -1.54 4.11
N GLN A 143 -27.83 -2.00 3.22
CA GLN A 143 -27.46 -2.07 1.80
C GLN A 143 -27.26 -0.63 1.34
N LEU A 144 -26.01 -0.16 1.34
CA LEU A 144 -25.66 1.01 0.54
C LEU A 144 -26.17 0.77 -0.87
N ALA A 145 -26.99 1.68 -1.37
CA ALA A 145 -27.49 1.61 -2.73
C ALA A 145 -26.30 1.44 -3.69
N PRO A 146 -26.45 0.67 -4.79
CA PRO A 146 -25.45 0.64 -5.85
C PRO A 146 -24.98 2.08 -6.14
N PRO A 147 -23.66 2.32 -6.14
CA PRO A 147 -22.67 1.40 -6.70
C PRO A 147 -21.73 0.67 -5.71
N LEU A 148 -21.73 1.00 -4.43
CA LEU A 148 -20.63 0.66 -3.53
C LEU A 148 -21.09 -0.34 -2.47
N ASN A 149 -20.60 -1.59 -2.53
CA ASN A 149 -20.54 -2.37 -1.31
C ASN A 149 -19.55 -1.66 -0.35
N ASN A 150 -19.75 -1.83 0.97
CA ASN A 150 -18.90 -1.20 1.99
C ASN A 150 -17.40 -1.39 1.68
N GLU A 151 -17.01 -2.60 1.30
CA GLU A 151 -15.63 -2.97 1.01
C GLU A 151 -14.96 -2.13 -0.10
N PHE A 152 -15.60 -1.97 -1.28
CA PHE A 152 -15.00 -1.20 -2.38
C PHE A 152 -14.82 0.27 -1.99
N PHE A 153 -15.80 0.85 -1.29
CA PHE A 153 -15.68 2.23 -0.81
C PHE A 153 -14.56 2.37 0.23
N LEU A 154 -14.45 1.43 1.17
CA LEU A 154 -13.37 1.44 2.15
C LEU A 154 -12.01 1.39 1.46
N GLN A 155 -11.80 0.47 0.51
CA GLN A 155 -10.51 0.28 -0.15
C GLN A 155 -10.15 1.42 -1.12
N LYS A 156 -11.06 1.80 -2.01
CA LYS A 156 -10.76 2.76 -3.09
C LYS A 156 -10.82 4.22 -2.65
N ALA A 157 -11.54 4.51 -1.56
CA ALA A 157 -11.70 5.88 -1.06
C ALA A 157 -11.13 6.07 0.34
N LEU A 158 -11.58 5.32 1.34
CA LEU A 158 -11.22 5.63 2.73
C LEU A 158 -9.78 5.24 3.10
N VAL A 159 -9.24 4.14 2.57
CA VAL A 159 -7.84 3.75 2.79
C VAL A 159 -6.86 4.86 2.34
N PRO A 160 -6.91 5.35 1.07
CA PRO A 160 -6.00 6.41 0.65
C PRO A 160 -6.27 7.74 1.38
N GLU A 161 -7.52 8.03 1.76
CA GLU A 161 -7.82 9.21 2.59
C GLU A 161 -7.20 9.13 3.98
N VAL A 162 -7.30 7.98 4.65
CA VAL A 162 -6.67 7.77 5.95
C VAL A 162 -5.15 7.86 5.84
N ALA A 163 -4.56 7.24 4.82
CA ALA A 163 -3.12 7.34 4.58
C ALA A 163 -2.68 8.80 4.40
N ARG A 164 -3.43 9.58 3.62
CA ARG A 164 -3.21 11.01 3.44
C ARG A 164 -3.30 11.78 4.77
N CYS A 165 -4.31 11.50 5.60
CA CYS A 165 -4.45 12.12 6.92
C CYS A 165 -3.29 11.81 7.85
N LEU A 166 -2.85 10.55 7.90
CA LEU A 166 -1.73 10.09 8.70
C LEU A 166 -0.41 10.75 8.27
N ILE A 167 -0.18 10.84 6.96
CA ILE A 167 1.00 11.50 6.40
C ILE A 167 0.99 13.00 6.72
N ALA A 168 -0.16 13.65 6.57
CA ALA A 168 -0.30 15.06 6.92
C ALA A 168 0.00 15.30 8.41
N GLU A 169 -0.48 14.43 9.29
CA GLU A 169 -0.18 14.49 10.72
C GLU A 169 1.32 14.33 10.99
N ASP A 170 1.97 13.34 10.40
CA ASP A 170 3.40 13.08 10.60
C ASP A 170 4.28 14.23 10.09
N LEU A 171 3.86 14.90 9.02
CA LEU A 171 4.56 16.07 8.46
C LEU A 171 4.20 17.39 9.19
N GLY A 172 3.21 17.37 10.10
CA GLY A 172 2.68 18.59 10.72
C GLY A 172 2.01 19.55 9.73
N LEU A 173 1.42 19.02 8.65
CA LEU A 173 0.81 19.78 7.57
C LEU A 173 -0.71 19.68 7.58
N SER A 174 -1.36 20.63 6.87
CA SER A 174 -2.76 20.46 6.50
C SER A 174 -2.90 19.27 5.57
N VAL A 175 -3.99 18.52 5.75
CA VAL A 175 -4.38 17.41 4.86
C VAL A 175 -4.52 17.88 3.40
N SER A 176 -4.89 19.15 3.17
CA SER A 176 -5.02 19.76 1.84
C SER A 176 -3.71 20.21 1.18
N ASP A 177 -2.57 20.11 1.87
CA ASP A 177 -1.28 20.53 1.34
C ASP A 177 -0.81 19.56 0.24
N GLU A 178 -0.40 20.09 -0.91
CA GLU A 178 0.00 19.31 -2.09
C GLU A 178 1.17 18.37 -1.80
N ARG A 179 2.05 18.73 -0.85
CA ARG A 179 3.19 17.90 -0.45
C ARG A 179 2.75 16.58 0.17
N VAL A 180 1.58 16.55 0.81
CA VAL A 180 1.04 15.32 1.42
C VAL A 180 0.73 14.30 0.33
N MET A 181 0.10 14.74 -0.76
CA MET A 181 -0.19 13.88 -1.90
C MET A 181 1.10 13.40 -2.58
N PHE A 182 2.06 14.31 -2.79
CA PHE A 182 3.38 13.95 -3.33
C PHE A 182 4.04 12.86 -2.47
N VAL A 183 4.09 13.04 -1.15
CA VAL A 183 4.68 12.05 -0.24
C VAL A 183 3.89 10.74 -0.26
N LEU A 184 2.56 10.78 -0.26
CA LEU A 184 1.72 9.58 -0.33
C LEU A 184 2.06 8.73 -1.57
N GLU A 185 2.25 9.37 -2.73
CA GLU A 185 2.52 8.66 -3.98
C GLU A 185 3.98 8.21 -4.10
N ASP A 186 4.93 9.10 -3.83
CA ASP A 186 6.37 8.86 -4.01
C ASP A 186 6.91 7.81 -3.02
N SER A 187 6.30 7.75 -1.83
CA SER A 187 6.75 6.85 -0.77
C SER A 187 6.19 5.43 -0.80
N ARG A 188 5.34 5.09 -1.78
CA ARG A 188 4.71 3.75 -1.87
C ARG A 188 5.72 2.63 -2.00
N LEU A 189 6.69 2.78 -2.91
CA LEU A 189 7.72 1.76 -3.11
C LEU A 189 8.52 1.57 -1.82
N PHE A 190 8.94 2.66 -1.18
CA PHE A 190 9.64 2.61 0.11
C PHE A 190 8.81 1.88 1.17
N GLY A 191 7.54 2.24 1.36
CA GLY A 191 6.67 1.60 2.34
C GLY A 191 6.50 0.11 2.11
N SER A 192 6.31 -0.31 0.84
CA SER A 192 6.19 -1.74 0.49
C SER A 192 7.44 -2.57 0.83
N ILE A 193 8.61 -1.95 0.82
CA ILE A 193 9.90 -2.59 1.11
C ILE A 193 10.15 -2.62 2.62
N VAL A 194 9.94 -1.48 3.29
CA VAL A 194 10.32 -1.28 4.70
C VAL A 194 9.28 -1.89 5.65
N PHE A 195 8.01 -1.86 5.26
CA PHE A 195 6.90 -2.43 6.02
C PHE A 195 6.10 -3.42 5.15
N PRO A 196 6.73 -4.55 4.75
CA PRO A 196 6.08 -5.57 3.94
C PRO A 196 5.00 -6.32 4.74
N ASN A 197 4.12 -7.04 4.05
CA ASN A 197 3.14 -7.88 4.72
C ASN A 197 3.86 -9.05 5.38
N THR A 198 4.09 -8.98 6.68
CA THR A 198 4.55 -10.11 7.47
C THR A 198 3.33 -10.89 7.92
N ASP A 199 2.80 -11.74 7.04
CA ASP A 199 2.02 -12.89 7.49
C ASP A 199 3.04 -13.85 8.13
N GLN A 200 3.38 -13.59 9.40
CA GLN A 200 3.97 -14.62 10.24
C GLN A 200 2.84 -15.44 10.82
N GLU A 201 2.43 -16.47 10.08
CA GLU A 201 2.22 -17.84 10.55
C GLU A 201 2.16 -18.81 9.37
#